data_AF-A0A9P9ITP2-F1
#
_entry.id   AF-A0A9P9ITP2-F1
#
_cell.length_a   1.000
_cell.length_b   1.000
_cell.length_c   1.000
_cell.angle_alpha   90.00
_cell.angle_beta   90.00
_cell.angle_gamma   90.00
#
_symmetry.space_group_name_H-M   'P 1'
#
loop_
_entity.id
_entity.type
_entity.pdbx_description
1 polymer ?
#
loop_
_entity_poly.entity_id
_entity_poly.type
_entity_poly.pdbx_seq_one_letter_code
_entity_poly.pdbx_strand_id
1 'polypeptide(L)'
;MARLEQQRKQQEMESSKSHQLTKQVSTFSQTETELRTQLNIYVEKFKQMQVEETLNNSNDLFLTFRKEMEEMSKKTKRLEKENQNLTRNKEITNRNIGEMVEERQKMQESLSRKDREMEEQRKKIARLETLCRGMQAQGRGQVPMNELEEDEEITESEYDYEDEDEEGSAEYDDDTEEEVLETVQRRPFGPVPPPPPPPQNAANGKVNNPRQTNGQVNGVKR
;
A
#
# COMPACT_ATOMS: atom_id res chain seq x y z
N MET A 1 41.59 45.07 -91.53
CA MET A 1 41.85 45.68 -90.21
C MET A 1 40.55 45.85 -89.41
N ALA A 2 39.59 46.71 -89.80
CA ALA A 2 38.38 47.00 -89.01
C ALA A 2 37.48 45.80 -88.65
N ARG A 3 37.29 44.84 -89.58
CA ARG A 3 36.49 43.61 -89.31
C ARG A 3 37.09 42.70 -88.24
N LEU A 4 38.42 42.58 -88.24
CA LEU A 4 39.17 41.75 -87.29
C LEU A 4 39.10 42.33 -85.88
N GLU A 5 39.19 43.66 -85.77
CA GLU A 5 39.08 44.37 -84.50
C GLU A 5 37.66 44.30 -83.91
N GLN A 6 36.63 44.40 -84.75
CA GLN A 6 35.24 44.20 -84.35
C GLN A 6 34.99 42.77 -83.85
N GLN A 7 35.54 41.77 -84.53
CA GLN A 7 35.43 40.37 -84.13
C GLN A 7 36.15 40.10 -82.80
N ARG A 8 37.35 40.67 -82.60
CA ARG A 8 38.09 40.56 -81.33
C ARG A 8 37.31 41.18 -80.17
N LYS A 9 36.70 42.34 -80.39
CA LYS A 9 35.87 43.03 -79.39
C LYS A 9 34.59 42.23 -79.05
N GLN A 10 33.95 41.60 -80.04
CA GLN A 10 32.82 40.69 -79.79
C GLN A 10 33.24 39.47 -78.97
N GLN A 11 34.37 38.86 -79.32
CA GLN A 11 34.90 37.69 -78.60
C GLN A 11 35.30 38.04 -77.16
N GLU A 12 35.84 39.24 -76.93
CA GLU A 12 36.17 39.75 -75.60
C GLU A 12 34.92 40.04 -74.75
N MET A 13 33.86 40.61 -75.37
CA MET A 13 32.56 40.78 -74.70
C MET A 13 31.89 39.44 -74.37
N GLU A 14 31.92 38.48 -75.29
CA GLU A 14 31.36 37.14 -75.08
C GLU A 14 32.14 36.36 -74.02
N SER A 15 33.48 36.46 -74.03
CA SER A 15 34.34 35.92 -72.98
C SER A 15 34.00 36.54 -71.62
N SER A 16 33.90 37.87 -71.52
CA SER A 16 33.53 38.55 -70.27
C SER A 16 32.16 38.10 -69.75
N LYS A 17 31.17 37.97 -70.65
CA LYS A 17 29.82 37.47 -70.32
C LYS A 17 29.87 36.01 -69.83
N SER A 18 30.64 35.15 -70.47
CA SER A 18 30.84 33.75 -70.07
C SER A 18 31.46 33.65 -68.67
N HIS A 19 32.48 34.46 -68.38
CA HIS A 19 33.10 34.52 -67.05
C HIS A 19 32.12 34.99 -65.98
N GLN A 20 31.30 36.01 -66.26
CA GLN A 20 30.26 36.48 -65.33
C GLN A 20 29.20 35.41 -65.04
N LEU A 21 28.72 34.73 -66.09
CA LEU A 21 27.76 33.63 -65.95
C LEU A 21 28.36 32.47 -65.15
N THR A 22 29.62 32.12 -65.40
CA THR A 22 30.32 31.05 -64.66
C THR A 22 30.42 31.39 -63.17
N LYS A 23 30.75 32.64 -62.84
CA LYS A 23 30.78 33.12 -61.45
C LYS A 23 29.39 33.08 -60.79
N GLN A 24 28.35 33.46 -61.55
CA GLN A 24 26.97 33.42 -61.07
C GLN A 24 26.51 31.98 -60.79
N VAL A 25 26.76 31.05 -61.70
CA VAL A 25 26.45 29.62 -61.51
C VAL A 25 27.20 29.05 -60.31
N SER A 26 28.48 29.38 -60.16
CA SER A 26 29.27 28.95 -59.00
C SER A 26 28.69 29.49 -57.68
N THR A 27 28.28 30.76 -57.66
CA THR A 27 27.66 31.36 -56.47
C THR A 27 26.31 30.70 -56.16
N PHE A 28 25.47 30.44 -57.16
CA PHE A 28 24.20 29.74 -56.96
C PHE A 28 24.41 28.31 -56.44
N SER A 29 25.37 27.57 -56.98
CA SER A 29 25.71 26.23 -56.52
C SER A 29 26.19 26.21 -55.06
N GLN A 30 27.01 27.20 -54.67
CA GLN A 30 27.44 27.38 -53.29
C GLN A 30 26.23 27.63 -52.37
N THR A 31 25.37 28.59 -52.72
CA THR A 31 24.18 28.92 -51.92
C THR A 31 23.19 27.77 -51.84
N GLU A 32 23.01 27.00 -52.90
CA GLU A 32 22.16 25.81 -52.90
C GLU A 32 22.70 24.76 -51.92
N THR A 33 24.02 24.53 -51.94
CA THR A 33 24.68 23.58 -51.04
C THR A 33 24.51 24.00 -49.58
N GLU A 34 24.67 25.29 -49.28
CA GLU A 34 24.45 25.85 -47.95
C GLU A 34 22.99 25.70 -47.51
N LEU A 35 22.02 25.99 -48.38
CA LEU A 35 20.60 25.84 -48.09
C LEU A 35 20.22 24.37 -47.85
N ARG A 36 20.76 23.43 -48.65
CA ARG A 36 20.57 21.98 -48.44
C ARG A 36 21.14 21.53 -47.10
N THR A 37 22.31 22.06 -46.73
CA THR A 37 22.94 21.76 -45.44
C THR A 37 22.09 22.29 -44.28
N GLN A 38 21.61 23.53 -44.36
CA GLN A 38 20.70 24.09 -43.36
C GLN A 38 19.40 23.30 -43.24
N LEU A 39 18.80 22.90 -44.36
CA LEU A 39 17.59 22.07 -44.36
C LEU A 39 17.81 20.75 -43.63
N ASN A 40 18.93 20.06 -43.90
CA ASN A 40 19.27 18.81 -43.23
C ASN A 40 19.42 19.01 -41.71
N ILE A 41 20.11 20.07 -41.28
CA ILE A 41 20.27 20.40 -39.86
C ILE A 41 18.90 20.66 -39.21
N TYR A 42 18.00 21.39 -39.88
CA TYR A 42 16.66 21.64 -39.34
C TYR A 42 15.84 20.37 -39.22
N VAL A 43 15.94 19.45 -40.19
CA VAL A 43 15.27 18.15 -40.13
C VAL A 43 15.81 17.30 -38.97
N GLU A 44 17.13 17.28 -38.77
CA GLU A 44 17.76 16.56 -37.65
C GLU A 44 17.32 17.14 -36.31
N LYS A 45 17.39 18.47 -36.13
CA LYS A 45 16.92 19.13 -34.91
C LYS A 45 15.45 18.87 -34.63
N PHE A 46 14.61 18.88 -35.65
CA PHE A 46 13.19 18.58 -35.50
C PHE A 46 12.97 17.14 -35.03
N LYS A 47 13.66 16.16 -35.63
CA LYS A 47 13.61 14.77 -35.19
C LYS A 47 14.08 14.61 -33.75
N GLN A 48 15.20 15.25 -33.39
CA GLN A 48 15.76 15.17 -32.05
C GLN A 48 14.81 15.75 -30.99
N MET A 49 14.29 16.94 -31.22
CA MET A 49 13.37 17.61 -30.29
C MET A 49 12.02 16.88 -30.19
N GLN A 50 11.49 16.36 -31.30
CA GLN A 50 10.19 15.69 -31.31
C GLN A 50 10.26 14.26 -30.75
N VAL A 51 11.27 13.49 -31.15
CA VAL A 51 11.36 12.06 -30.82
C VAL A 51 12.13 11.85 -29.52
N GLU A 52 13.27 12.50 -29.35
CA GLU A 52 14.16 12.23 -28.23
C GLU A 52 13.73 12.98 -26.98
N GLU A 53 13.46 14.29 -27.08
CA GLU A 53 13.14 15.11 -25.91
C GLU A 53 11.71 14.90 -25.41
N THR A 54 10.72 14.85 -26.31
CA THR A 54 9.31 14.76 -25.86
C THR A 54 8.91 13.33 -25.51
N LEU A 55 9.27 12.34 -26.33
CA LEU A 55 8.87 10.95 -26.08
C LEU A 55 9.71 10.28 -25.00
N ASN A 56 11.04 10.46 -24.96
CA ASN A 56 11.81 9.82 -23.89
C ASN A 56 11.50 10.46 -22.52
N ASN A 57 11.41 11.78 -22.44
CA ASN A 57 11.09 12.46 -21.17
C ASN A 57 9.68 12.05 -20.67
N SER A 58 8.68 12.01 -21.55
CA SER A 58 7.35 11.55 -21.15
C SER A 58 7.33 10.07 -20.78
N ASN A 59 8.08 9.21 -21.46
CA ASN A 59 8.19 7.79 -21.14
C ASN A 59 8.84 7.56 -19.77
N ASP A 60 9.94 8.26 -19.45
CA ASP A 60 10.59 8.18 -18.14
C ASP A 60 9.67 8.67 -17.02
N LEU A 61 8.89 9.72 -17.27
CA LEU A 61 7.88 10.21 -16.34
C LEU A 61 6.78 9.16 -16.10
N PHE A 62 6.27 8.52 -17.15
CA PHE A 62 5.28 7.44 -17.02
C PHE A 62 5.84 6.23 -16.28
N LEU A 63 7.08 5.84 -16.54
CA LEU A 63 7.75 4.74 -15.85
C LEU A 63 7.93 5.06 -14.36
N THR A 64 8.32 6.29 -14.04
CA THR A 64 8.45 6.76 -12.66
C THR A 64 7.11 6.73 -11.94
N PHE A 65 6.05 7.30 -12.53
CA PHE A 65 4.71 7.24 -11.94
C PHE A 65 4.21 5.81 -11.76
N ARG A 66 4.44 4.93 -12.74
CA ARG A 66 4.04 3.53 -12.63
C ARG A 66 4.73 2.85 -11.46
N LYS A 67 6.04 3.06 -11.30
CA LYS A 67 6.83 2.54 -10.19
C LYS A 67 6.35 3.10 -8.86
N GLU A 68 6.15 4.42 -8.77
CA GLU A 68 5.65 5.08 -7.56
C GLU A 68 4.25 4.61 -7.18
N MET A 69 3.34 4.45 -8.14
CA MET A 69 1.99 3.90 -7.89
C MET A 69 2.05 2.45 -7.40
N GLU A 70 2.98 1.65 -7.93
CA GLU A 70 3.18 0.27 -7.47
C GLU A 70 3.73 0.24 -6.03
N GLU A 71 4.73 1.08 -5.73
CA GLU A 71 5.28 1.22 -4.39
C GLU A 71 4.24 1.74 -3.39
N MET A 72 3.46 2.74 -3.78
CA MET A 72 2.36 3.28 -2.96
C MET A 72 1.29 2.21 -2.73
N SER A 73 0.91 1.44 -3.75
CA SER A 73 -0.04 0.33 -3.60
C SER A 73 0.48 -0.74 -2.65
N LYS A 74 1.77 -1.10 -2.73
CA LYS A 74 2.41 -2.02 -1.79
C LYS A 74 2.41 -1.45 -0.37
N LYS A 75 2.72 -0.17 -0.21
CA LYS A 75 2.71 0.53 1.08
C LYS A 75 1.31 0.55 1.70
N THR A 76 0.28 0.86 0.92
CA THR A 76 -1.12 0.84 1.37
C THR A 76 -1.49 -0.55 1.90
N LYS A 77 -1.21 -1.62 1.14
CA LYS A 77 -1.50 -2.99 1.59
C LYS A 77 -0.75 -3.37 2.89
N ARG A 78 0.50 -2.94 3.04
CA ARG A 78 1.27 -3.16 4.27
C ARG A 78 0.65 -2.44 5.47
N LEU A 79 0.31 -1.17 5.30
CA LEU A 79 -0.33 -0.37 6.35
C LEU A 79 -1.70 -0.91 6.73
N GLU A 80 -2.49 -1.39 5.77
CA GLU A 80 -3.77 -2.05 6.03
C GLU A 80 -3.58 -3.32 6.90
N LYS A 81 -2.59 -4.16 6.58
CA LYS A 81 -2.26 -5.36 7.37
C LYS A 81 -1.79 -5.00 8.77
N GLU A 82 -0.88 -4.03 8.90
CA GLU A 82 -0.36 -3.56 10.18
C GLU A 82 -1.48 -2.99 11.06
N ASN A 83 -2.39 -2.20 10.49
CA ASN A 83 -3.52 -1.62 11.20
C ASN A 83 -4.51 -2.70 11.69
N GLN A 84 -4.82 -3.69 10.85
CA GLN A 84 -5.60 -4.84 11.29
C GLN A 84 -4.92 -5.60 12.42
N ASN A 85 -3.61 -5.82 12.34
CA ASN A 85 -2.84 -6.49 13.40
C ASN A 85 -2.87 -5.69 14.71
N LEU A 86 -2.63 -4.37 14.65
CA LEU A 86 -2.71 -3.49 15.81
C LEU A 86 -4.11 -3.50 16.44
N THR A 87 -5.16 -3.54 15.62
CA THR A 87 -6.54 -3.64 16.12
C THR A 87 -6.77 -4.96 16.85
N ARG A 88 -6.36 -6.10 16.25
CA ARG A 88 -6.45 -7.41 16.91
C ARG A 88 -5.66 -7.46 18.22
N ASN A 89 -4.42 -6.96 18.22
CA ASN A 89 -3.59 -6.91 19.41
C ASN A 89 -4.21 -6.05 20.50
N LYS A 90 -4.76 -4.88 20.15
CA LYS A 90 -5.48 -4.01 21.08
C LYS A 90 -6.69 -4.73 21.69
N GLU A 91 -7.47 -5.45 20.89
CA GLU A 91 -8.63 -6.22 21.38
C GLU A 91 -8.21 -7.33 22.34
N ILE A 92 -7.14 -8.07 22.01
CA ILE A 92 -6.58 -9.11 22.88
C ILE A 92 -6.07 -8.51 24.19
N THR A 93 -5.27 -7.44 24.13
CA THR A 93 -4.75 -6.77 25.33
C THR A 93 -5.89 -6.26 26.21
N ASN A 94 -6.93 -5.66 25.62
CA ASN A 94 -8.09 -5.19 26.37
C ASN A 94 -8.84 -6.35 27.05
N ARG A 95 -8.99 -7.49 26.37
CA ARG A 95 -9.60 -8.70 26.97
C ARG A 95 -8.78 -9.18 28.16
N ASN A 96 -7.46 -9.34 28.00
CA ASN A 96 -6.57 -9.79 29.07
C ASN A 96 -6.59 -8.83 30.27
N ILE A 97 -6.65 -7.52 30.03
CA ILE A 97 -6.80 -6.52 31.11
C ILE A 97 -8.13 -6.71 31.82
N GLY A 98 -9.22 -6.95 31.09
CA GLY A 98 -10.53 -7.26 31.67
C GLY A 98 -10.48 -8.47 32.59
N GLU A 99 -9.88 -9.58 32.12
CA GLU A 99 -9.71 -10.81 32.89
C GLU A 99 -8.88 -10.56 34.18
N MET A 100 -7.78 -9.81 34.10
CA MET A 100 -6.98 -9.46 35.28
C MET A 100 -7.75 -8.59 36.28
N VAL A 101 -8.61 -7.69 35.82
CA VAL A 101 -9.47 -6.88 36.70
C VAL A 101 -10.51 -7.76 37.38
N GLU A 102 -11.14 -8.68 36.66
CA GLU A 102 -12.11 -9.63 37.22
C GLU A 102 -11.46 -10.57 38.24
N GLU A 103 -10.28 -11.10 37.95
CA GLU A 103 -9.53 -11.96 38.88
C GLU A 103 -9.14 -11.19 40.15
N ARG A 104 -8.64 -9.96 40.00
CA ARG A 104 -8.32 -9.09 41.13
C ARG A 104 -9.56 -8.80 41.99
N GLN A 105 -10.70 -8.57 41.37
CA GLN A 105 -11.97 -8.34 42.07
C GLN A 105 -12.39 -9.58 42.87
N LYS A 106 -12.34 -10.78 42.25
CA LYS A 106 -12.62 -12.06 42.93
C LYS A 106 -11.69 -12.29 44.12
N MET A 107 -10.39 -12.01 43.94
CA MET A 107 -9.40 -12.12 45.01
C MET A 107 -9.72 -11.14 46.15
N GLN A 108 -10.05 -9.89 45.84
CA GLN A 108 -10.41 -8.89 46.84
C GLN A 108 -11.67 -9.27 47.63
N GLU A 109 -12.68 -9.83 46.97
CA GLU A 109 -13.90 -10.34 47.62
C GLU A 109 -13.60 -11.52 48.54
N SER A 110 -12.75 -12.46 48.09
CA SER A 110 -12.30 -13.59 48.90
C SER A 110 -11.55 -13.15 50.15
N LEU A 111 -10.63 -12.18 50.03
CA LEU A 111 -9.92 -11.59 51.16
C LEU A 111 -10.89 -10.89 52.12
N SER A 112 -11.82 -10.08 51.62
CA SER A 112 -12.82 -9.42 52.47
C SER A 112 -13.69 -10.41 53.23
N ARG A 113 -14.04 -11.54 52.61
CA ARG A 113 -14.77 -12.63 53.29
C ARG A 113 -13.92 -13.25 54.40
N LYS A 114 -12.65 -13.58 54.13
CA LYS A 114 -11.73 -14.13 55.14
C LYS A 114 -11.54 -13.17 56.30
N ASP A 115 -11.39 -11.87 56.05
CA ASP A 115 -11.24 -10.86 57.09
C ASP A 115 -12.48 -10.81 58.02
N ARG A 116 -13.69 -10.93 57.44
CA ARG A 116 -14.93 -11.00 58.24
C ARG A 116 -14.98 -12.27 59.10
N GLU A 117 -14.64 -13.42 58.52
CA GLU A 117 -14.60 -14.70 59.24
C GLU A 117 -13.55 -14.67 60.38
N MET A 118 -12.37 -14.12 60.13
CA MET A 118 -11.34 -13.92 61.16
C MET A 118 -11.82 -13.00 62.28
N GLU A 119 -12.51 -11.90 61.97
CA GLU A 119 -13.04 -10.99 62.98
C GLU A 119 -14.14 -11.65 63.83
N GLU A 120 -15.00 -12.47 63.23
CA GLU A 120 -15.98 -13.27 63.96
C GLU A 120 -15.33 -14.30 64.88
N GLN A 121 -14.29 -14.98 64.40
CA GLN A 121 -13.51 -15.92 65.21
C GLN A 121 -12.83 -15.21 66.38
N ARG A 122 -12.21 -14.04 66.15
CA ARG A 122 -11.62 -13.21 67.22
C ARG A 122 -12.65 -12.83 68.28
N LYS A 123 -13.87 -12.45 67.88
CA LYS A 123 -14.97 -12.17 68.82
C LYS A 123 -15.40 -13.39 69.62
N LYS A 124 -15.46 -14.57 69.00
CA LYS A 124 -15.77 -15.83 69.69
C LYS A 124 -14.68 -16.18 70.72
N ILE A 125 -13.41 -16.08 70.33
CA ILE A 125 -12.26 -16.30 71.22
C ILE A 125 -12.33 -15.34 72.42
N ALA A 126 -12.50 -14.04 72.19
CA ALA A 126 -12.58 -13.05 73.26
C ALA A 126 -13.74 -13.32 74.25
N ARG A 127 -14.90 -13.78 73.75
CA ARG A 127 -16.03 -14.18 74.60
C ARG A 127 -15.70 -15.42 75.45
N LEU A 128 -15.08 -16.43 74.84
CA LEU A 128 -14.64 -17.63 75.55
C LEU A 128 -13.60 -17.30 76.61
N GLU A 129 -12.60 -16.48 76.28
CA GLU A 129 -11.60 -16.01 77.25
C GLU A 129 -12.24 -15.27 78.41
N THR A 130 -13.23 -14.40 78.16
CA THR A 130 -13.97 -13.68 79.20
C THR A 130 -14.71 -14.66 80.11
N LEU A 131 -15.39 -15.66 79.54
CA LEU A 131 -16.09 -16.70 80.30
C LEU A 131 -15.12 -17.52 81.14
N CYS A 132 -14.00 -17.98 80.57
CA CYS A 132 -12.96 -18.72 81.27
C CYS A 132 -12.39 -17.93 82.46
N ARG A 133 -12.04 -16.65 82.26
CA ARG A 133 -11.56 -15.78 83.35
C ARG A 133 -12.62 -15.59 84.44
N GLY A 134 -13.90 -15.44 84.06
CA GLY A 134 -15.02 -15.33 85.00
C GLY A 134 -15.23 -16.60 85.83
N MET A 135 -15.17 -17.77 85.21
CA MET A 135 -15.26 -19.07 85.89
C MET A 135 -14.09 -19.29 86.85
N GLN A 136 -12.85 -18.98 86.41
CA GLN A 136 -11.66 -19.03 87.25
C GLN A 136 -11.76 -18.11 88.47
N ALA A 137 -12.28 -16.89 88.32
CA ALA A 137 -12.50 -15.95 89.42
C ALA A 137 -13.55 -16.42 90.45
N GLN A 138 -14.53 -17.22 90.02
CA GLN A 138 -15.53 -17.85 90.89
C GLN A 138 -15.05 -19.15 91.55
N GLY A 139 -13.76 -19.52 91.39
CA GLY A 139 -13.17 -20.72 91.99
C GLY A 139 -13.60 -22.03 91.32
N ARG A 140 -14.23 -21.99 90.14
CA ARG A 140 -14.57 -23.18 89.35
C ARG A 140 -13.70 -23.20 88.09
N GLY A 141 -12.63 -24.00 88.11
CA GLY A 141 -11.80 -24.25 86.93
C GLY A 141 -10.30 -23.96 87.06
N GLN A 142 -9.72 -24.00 88.26
CA GLN A 142 -8.25 -24.16 88.38
C GLN A 142 -7.89 -25.60 88.01
N VAL A 143 -7.50 -25.83 86.75
CA VAL A 143 -6.70 -26.99 86.38
C VAL A 143 -5.23 -26.57 86.49
N PRO A 144 -4.35 -27.32 87.17
CA PRO A 144 -2.93 -26.98 87.26
C PRO A 144 -2.31 -26.93 85.85
N MET A 145 -1.64 -25.82 85.50
CA MET A 145 -0.98 -25.64 84.19
C MET A 145 0.18 -26.61 83.92
N ASN A 146 0.51 -27.50 84.85
CA ASN A 146 1.64 -28.43 84.73
C ASN A 146 1.33 -29.69 83.89
N GLU A 147 0.10 -29.84 83.36
CA GLU A 147 -0.36 -31.10 82.73
C GLU A 147 -0.65 -30.96 81.23
N LEU A 148 -0.28 -29.83 80.59
CA LEU A 148 -0.59 -29.54 79.17
C LEU A 148 0.64 -29.36 78.26
N GLU A 149 1.85 -29.59 78.77
CA GLU A 149 3.10 -29.43 77.98
C GLU A 149 3.50 -30.70 77.18
N GLU A 150 2.75 -31.80 77.22
CA GLU A 150 3.24 -33.10 76.69
C GLU A 150 2.74 -33.55 75.29
N ASP A 151 1.77 -32.90 74.65
CA ASP A 151 1.28 -33.34 73.32
C ASP A 151 1.58 -32.31 72.21
N GLU A 152 2.87 -32.11 71.93
CA GLU A 152 3.38 -31.33 70.78
C GLU A 152 3.91 -32.25 69.65
N GLU A 153 3.35 -33.45 69.49
CA GLU A 153 3.59 -34.31 68.32
C GLU A 153 2.27 -34.91 67.82
N ILE A 154 2.13 -35.02 66.49
CA ILE A 154 0.98 -35.56 65.73
C ILE A 154 -0.09 -34.52 65.37
N THR A 155 0.16 -33.80 64.28
CA THR A 155 -0.71 -33.85 63.08
C THR A 155 -0.03 -33.13 61.91
N GLU A 156 1.12 -33.64 61.47
CA GLU A 156 1.52 -33.43 60.07
C GLU A 156 0.71 -34.40 59.21
N SER A 157 -0.39 -33.92 58.63
CA SER A 157 -1.04 -34.62 57.53
C SER A 157 -0.29 -34.26 56.25
N GLU A 158 0.64 -35.13 55.88
CA GLU A 158 1.31 -35.16 54.59
C GLU A 158 0.26 -35.39 53.49
N TYR A 159 0.02 -34.36 52.68
CA TYR A 159 -0.81 -34.48 51.47
C TYR A 159 0.11 -34.88 50.32
N ASP A 160 0.19 -36.20 50.13
CA ASP A 160 0.75 -36.86 48.97
C ASP A 160 -0.18 -36.68 47.77
N TYR A 161 0.33 -36.07 46.70
CA TYR A 161 -0.32 -36.01 45.39
C TYR A 161 0.69 -36.51 44.34
N GLU A 162 0.82 -37.83 44.26
CA GLU A 162 1.28 -38.50 43.06
C GLU A 162 0.09 -38.62 42.09
N ASP A 163 0.18 -37.97 40.93
CA ASP A 163 -0.56 -38.34 39.73
C ASP A 163 0.46 -38.35 38.57
N GLU A 164 0.95 -39.55 38.28
CA GLU A 164 1.63 -39.88 37.02
C GLU A 164 0.55 -40.07 35.95
N ASP A 165 0.80 -39.50 34.78
CA ASP A 165 0.46 -39.99 33.42
C ASP A 165 -0.07 -38.84 32.54
N GLU A 166 0.67 -38.51 31.47
CA GLU A 166 0.31 -38.96 30.13
C GLU A 166 1.27 -38.36 29.08
N GLU A 167 1.85 -39.24 28.28
CA GLU A 167 2.70 -38.95 27.13
C GLU A 167 1.96 -38.16 26.03
N GLY A 168 2.72 -37.35 25.29
CA GLY A 168 2.35 -36.82 23.98
C GLY A 168 3.44 -35.86 23.50
N SER A 169 4.56 -36.34 22.95
CA SER A 169 4.75 -36.72 21.55
C SER A 169 4.43 -35.60 20.55
N ALA A 170 5.43 -35.34 19.70
CA ALA A 170 5.33 -34.69 18.39
C ALA A 170 5.03 -33.18 18.42
N GLU A 171 5.62 -32.30 17.60
CA GLU A 171 6.52 -32.42 16.46
C GLU A 171 6.87 -30.96 16.09
N TYR A 172 8.05 -30.77 15.48
CA TYR A 172 8.45 -29.49 14.92
C TYR A 172 7.45 -29.08 13.83
N ASP A 173 6.88 -27.88 13.92
CA ASP A 173 6.22 -27.24 12.78
C ASP A 173 7.11 -26.11 12.25
N ASP A 174 7.98 -26.53 11.34
CA ASP A 174 8.74 -25.72 10.40
C ASP A 174 7.84 -25.38 9.21
N ASP A 175 7.07 -24.29 9.32
CA ASP A 175 6.32 -23.74 8.20
C ASP A 175 7.25 -22.85 7.34
N THR A 176 8.19 -23.54 6.68
CA THR A 176 8.82 -23.12 5.43
C THR A 176 7.82 -23.37 4.30
N GLU A 177 7.02 -22.35 3.92
CA GLU A 177 6.29 -22.40 2.64
C GLU A 177 7.10 -21.75 1.51
N GLU A 178 7.68 -22.67 0.75
CA GLU A 178 8.30 -22.58 -0.56
C GLU A 178 7.32 -22.03 -1.64
N GLU A 179 7.91 -21.45 -2.69
CA GLU A 179 7.22 -20.90 -3.86
C GLU A 179 6.23 -21.88 -4.51
N VAL A 180 4.95 -21.53 -4.51
CA VAL A 180 4.01 -22.04 -5.52
C VAL A 180 4.11 -21.14 -6.75
N LEU A 181 4.92 -21.55 -7.72
CA LEU A 181 4.91 -21.08 -9.11
C LEU A 181 3.57 -21.45 -9.77
N GLU A 182 2.51 -20.67 -9.52
CA GLU A 182 1.34 -20.70 -10.39
C GLU A 182 1.68 -20.04 -11.72
N THR A 183 1.56 -20.84 -12.79
CA THR A 183 1.69 -20.39 -14.17
C THR A 183 0.62 -19.33 -14.49
N VAL A 184 0.97 -18.06 -14.32
CA VAL A 184 0.11 -16.94 -14.70
C VAL A 184 0.00 -16.92 -16.24
N GLN A 185 -1.06 -17.52 -16.76
CA GLN A 185 -1.57 -17.17 -18.09
C GLN A 185 -1.79 -15.66 -18.11
N ARG A 186 -0.96 -14.96 -18.89
CA ARG A 186 -1.07 -13.51 -19.11
C ARG A 186 -2.45 -13.20 -19.71
N ARG A 187 -3.38 -12.78 -18.86
CA ARG A 187 -4.62 -12.17 -19.30
C ARG A 187 -4.31 -10.75 -19.78
N PRO A 188 -4.71 -10.35 -21.00
CA PRO A 188 -4.60 -8.96 -21.41
C PRO A 188 -5.53 -8.12 -20.54
N PHE A 189 -4.95 -7.23 -19.73
CA PHE A 189 -5.71 -6.30 -18.89
C PHE A 189 -6.03 -5.03 -19.69
N GLY A 190 -7.33 -4.82 -19.92
CA GLY A 190 -7.94 -3.63 -20.51
C GLY A 190 -9.47 -3.79 -20.47
N PRO A 191 -10.25 -2.70 -20.47
CA PRO A 191 -11.71 -2.80 -20.54
C PRO A 191 -12.14 -3.57 -21.79
N VAL A 192 -13.11 -4.47 -21.65
CA VAL A 192 -13.64 -5.26 -22.76
C VAL A 192 -14.22 -4.30 -23.82
N PRO A 193 -13.84 -4.43 -25.11
CA PRO A 193 -14.37 -3.54 -26.14
C PRO A 193 -15.91 -3.64 -26.21
N PRO A 194 -16.61 -2.51 -26.44
CA PRO A 194 -18.07 -2.52 -26.50
C PRO A 194 -18.57 -3.46 -27.61
N PRO A 195 -19.74 -4.10 -27.42
CA PRO A 195 -20.28 -5.03 -28.40
C PRO A 195 -20.53 -4.33 -29.75
N PRO A 196 -20.32 -5.01 -30.89
CA PRO A 196 -20.56 -4.42 -32.19
C PRO A 196 -22.04 -4.04 -32.33
N PRO A 197 -22.36 -2.92 -33.01
CA PRO A 197 -23.73 -2.51 -33.24
C PRO A 197 -24.48 -3.60 -34.02
N PRO A 198 -25.78 -3.80 -33.74
CA PRO A 198 -26.58 -4.80 -34.42
C PRO A 198 -26.59 -4.54 -35.94
N PRO A 199 -26.58 -5.59 -36.78
CA PRO A 199 -26.59 -5.43 -38.21
C PRO A 199 -27.82 -4.62 -38.62
N GLN A 200 -27.58 -3.44 -39.20
CA GLN A 200 -28.63 -2.71 -39.89
C GLN A 200 -29.06 -3.58 -41.06
N ASN A 201 -30.25 -4.18 -40.94
CA ASN A 201 -30.96 -4.73 -42.08
C ASN A 201 -31.01 -3.64 -43.15
N ALA A 202 -30.27 -3.85 -44.24
CA ALA A 202 -30.44 -3.11 -45.47
C ALA A 202 -31.83 -3.42 -46.03
N ALA A 203 -32.84 -2.76 -45.48
CA ALA A 203 -34.17 -2.70 -46.06
C ALA A 203 -34.09 -1.77 -47.27
N ASN A 204 -33.83 -2.41 -48.40
CA ASN A 204 -34.02 -1.92 -49.75
C ASN A 204 -35.41 -1.23 -49.86
N GLY A 205 -35.49 0.04 -50.24
CA GLY A 205 -36.79 0.71 -50.28
C GLY A 205 -36.85 2.18 -50.68
N LYS A 206 -36.62 2.47 -51.97
CA LYS A 206 -37.33 3.46 -52.79
C LYS A 206 -37.20 4.97 -52.47
N VAL A 207 -36.53 5.64 -53.43
CA VAL A 207 -36.93 6.89 -54.11
C VAL A 207 -38.00 7.75 -53.44
N ASN A 208 -37.62 8.99 -53.07
CA ASN A 208 -38.32 10.19 -53.54
C ASN A 208 -37.51 11.46 -53.26
N ASN A 209 -37.09 12.12 -54.34
CA ASN A 209 -36.75 13.53 -54.35
C ASN A 209 -38.06 14.33 -54.37
N PRO A 210 -38.14 15.52 -53.75
CA PRO A 210 -38.08 16.69 -54.63
C PRO A 210 -37.28 17.89 -54.09
N ARG A 211 -36.77 18.61 -55.09
CA ARG A 211 -36.20 19.96 -55.17
C ARG A 211 -36.80 21.06 -54.28
N GLN A 212 -35.88 21.99 -53.94
CA GLN A 212 -36.02 23.44 -53.68
C GLN A 212 -36.75 23.82 -52.36
N THR A 213 -36.30 24.79 -51.57
CA THR A 213 -36.01 26.18 -51.94
C THR A 213 -34.97 26.86 -51.04
N ASN A 214 -34.26 27.79 -51.67
CA ASN A 214 -33.42 28.84 -51.11
C ASN A 214 -34.17 29.71 -50.07
N GLY A 215 -33.48 30.19 -49.02
CA GLY A 215 -34.05 31.13 -48.05
C GLY A 215 -33.05 31.61 -46.99
N GLN A 216 -32.36 32.71 -47.28
CA GLN A 216 -31.65 33.54 -46.30
C GLN A 216 -32.62 34.01 -45.19
N VAL A 217 -32.15 34.10 -43.94
CA VAL A 217 -32.24 35.34 -43.12
C VAL A 217 -31.41 35.25 -41.82
N ASN A 218 -30.74 36.38 -41.55
CA ASN A 218 -29.93 36.76 -40.40
C ASN A 218 -30.62 36.63 -39.02
N GLY A 219 -29.82 36.55 -37.96
CA GLY A 219 -30.30 36.80 -36.59
C GLY A 219 -29.23 36.77 -35.50
N VAL A 220 -28.40 37.80 -35.41
CA VAL A 220 -27.53 38.14 -34.27
C VAL A 220 -28.38 38.48 -33.03
N LYS A 221 -28.06 37.90 -31.87
CA LYS A 221 -28.30 38.48 -30.52
C LYS A 221 -27.14 38.03 -29.62
N ARG A 222 -26.19 38.94 -29.39
CA ARG A 222 -26.01 39.74 -28.16
C ARG A 222 -25.53 38.91 -26.98
#